data_AF-A0A8H3AL70-F1
#
_entry.id   AF-A0A8H3AL70-F1
#
_cell.length_a   1.000
_cell.length_b   1.000
_cell.length_c   1.000
_cell.angle_alpha   90.00
_cell.angle_beta   90.00
_cell.angle_gamma   90.00
#
_symmetry.space_group_name_H-M   'P 1'
#
loop_
_entity.id
_entity.type
_entity.pdbx_description
1 polymer ?
#
loop_
_entity_poly.entity_id
_entity_poly.type
_entity_poly.pdbx_seq_one_letter_code
_entity_poly.pdbx_strand_id
1 'polypeptide(L)'
;MKHPSDLLDMATAVAHLQAAAKSKVGHPRDRFAAAREAALLSSALSLSDTIDAFQLAIDMIPQLIWVGATVDDRYRDLPLLGDLTQQAAVAAIDAGNYSLALEWLEQGRSIVWGQTLQLQTPLGELFSRHPKLAQELEKTAAELSRASSDPVPRILDELTTGNPQSHQQDLRGHHIRSTAAKYEHLLSEARSIPGFERFMLPKKASELLKAASHHPVVVVNLHESRCDALALISGSLNIQHIPLPNMTYEKANSARIKIRYSLNGRSFEERYSVRGMKPKAEEDYFPKVLATLWTDLVQPVLQALGYMPRRSEDLPHLTWCITGLLSFLPIHAAGHYDRPMEKLSDYAITSYTPTLAALLPSSRTCTTSSPSLLTVGQAATPNMSPLPGTTTELAMIKERIPSGISCKQLDGKSAEVLSVLDAMKSYSCVHLACHAHQNLTHPTESGFYLHDGTLTLRDIMQQSFKHKHLAFLSACQTAKGDDGLPDEAVHLASGMLMAGYPSVIATMWSIADVHAPTIADEVYARLMKEGSIGPGDTARALHYAVAKLREQLRAKDFVLWMPYIHIGI
;
A
#
# COMPACT_ATOMS: atom_id res chain seq x y z
N MET A 1 -0.44 16.35 37.14
CA MET A 1 0.70 15.84 37.93
C MET A 1 0.76 16.60 39.23
N LYS A 2 0.32 16.03 40.37
CA LYS A 2 0.25 16.78 41.65
C LYS A 2 0.90 16.10 42.87
N HIS A 3 1.31 14.83 42.86
CA HIS A 3 2.06 14.23 43.99
C HIS A 3 3.22 13.30 43.59
N PRO A 4 4.34 13.25 44.35
CA PRO A 4 5.46 12.33 44.11
C PRO A 4 5.11 10.84 44.28
N SER A 5 4.09 10.52 45.08
CA SER A 5 3.55 9.15 45.22
C SER A 5 3.03 8.61 43.89
N ASP A 6 2.37 9.48 43.11
CA ASP A 6 1.74 9.09 41.85
C ASP A 6 2.79 8.66 40.80
N LEU A 7 3.99 9.26 40.82
CA LEU A 7 5.07 8.90 39.90
C LEU A 7 5.68 7.53 40.23
N LEU A 8 5.80 7.21 41.53
CA LEU A 8 6.30 5.90 41.98
C LEU A 8 5.31 4.78 41.67
N ASP A 9 4.01 5.04 41.89
CA ASP A 9 2.95 4.09 41.56
C ASP A 9 2.89 3.82 40.06
N MET A 10 3.05 4.86 39.23
CA MET A 10 3.07 4.72 37.77
C MET A 10 4.31 4.00 37.25
N ALA A 11 5.50 4.25 37.80
CA ALA A 11 6.71 3.49 37.47
C ALA A 11 6.58 2.00 37.88
N THR A 12 5.96 1.73 39.03
CA THR A 12 5.66 0.37 39.48
C THR A 12 4.65 -0.31 38.55
N ALA A 13 3.64 0.42 38.07
CA ALA A 13 2.69 -0.09 37.08
C ALA A 13 3.38 -0.47 35.76
N VAL A 14 4.30 0.37 35.24
CA VAL A 14 5.10 0.05 34.05
C VAL A 14 5.87 -1.26 34.25
N ALA A 15 6.54 -1.44 35.39
CA ALA A 15 7.28 -2.66 35.68
C ALA A 15 6.38 -3.92 35.69
N HIS A 16 5.19 -3.83 36.29
CA HIS A 16 4.21 -4.93 36.27
C HIS A 16 3.68 -5.23 34.86
N LEU A 17 3.40 -4.21 34.06
CA LEU A 17 2.95 -4.37 32.67
C LEU A 17 4.05 -5.01 31.80
N GLN A 18 5.31 -4.59 31.97
CA GLN A 18 6.45 -5.22 31.30
C GLN A 18 6.63 -6.69 31.71
N ALA A 19 6.42 -7.01 33.00
CA ALA A 19 6.46 -8.39 33.47
C ALA A 19 5.33 -9.24 32.87
N ALA A 20 4.12 -8.68 32.76
CA ALA A 20 2.98 -9.33 32.13
C ALA A 20 3.23 -9.58 30.63
N ALA A 21 3.77 -8.60 29.91
CA ALA A 21 4.15 -8.73 28.49
C ALA A 21 5.17 -9.87 28.25
N LYS A 22 6.15 -9.99 29.16
CA LYS A 22 7.21 -11.02 29.12
C LYS A 22 6.75 -12.41 29.60
N SER A 23 5.50 -12.56 30.05
CA SER A 23 4.95 -13.84 30.47
C SER A 23 4.96 -14.87 29.32
N LYS A 24 5.37 -16.11 29.60
CA LYS A 24 5.39 -17.20 28.61
C LYS A 24 4.05 -17.91 28.43
N VAL A 25 3.08 -17.65 29.32
CA VAL A 25 1.81 -18.40 29.39
C VAL A 25 0.58 -17.53 29.10
N GLY A 26 0.75 -16.20 28.99
CA GLY A 26 -0.35 -15.28 28.70
C GLY A 26 -0.82 -15.34 27.25
N HIS A 27 -2.09 -15.04 27.02
CA HIS A 27 -2.64 -14.93 25.67
C HIS A 27 -1.93 -13.80 24.90
N PRO A 28 -1.60 -13.96 23.59
CA PRO A 28 -0.84 -12.96 22.84
C PRO A 28 -1.46 -11.55 22.86
N ARG A 29 -2.80 -11.45 22.80
CA ARG A 29 -3.51 -10.16 22.88
C ARG A 29 -3.30 -9.45 24.21
N ASP A 30 -3.37 -10.17 25.33
CA ASP A 30 -3.21 -9.59 26.67
C ASP A 30 -1.77 -9.15 26.90
N ARG A 31 -0.82 -9.98 26.47
CA ARG A 31 0.60 -9.65 26.55
C ARG A 31 0.96 -8.44 25.69
N PHE A 32 0.39 -8.35 24.48
CA PHE A 32 0.58 -7.20 23.59
C PHE A 32 -0.05 -5.94 24.19
N ALA A 33 -1.27 -6.03 24.72
CA ALA A 33 -1.92 -4.92 25.40
C ALA A 33 -1.07 -4.42 26.58
N ALA A 34 -0.54 -5.33 27.39
CA ALA A 34 0.38 -4.96 28.48
C ALA A 34 1.68 -4.31 27.96
N ALA A 35 2.28 -4.82 26.89
CA ALA A 35 3.48 -4.25 26.29
C ALA A 35 3.22 -2.83 25.75
N ARG A 36 2.10 -2.65 25.04
CA ARG A 36 1.66 -1.36 24.52
C ARG A 36 1.44 -0.37 25.66
N GLU A 37 0.62 -0.71 26.65
CA GLU A 37 0.36 0.17 27.81
C GLU A 37 1.65 0.54 28.56
N ALA A 38 2.57 -0.42 28.74
CA ALA A 38 3.87 -0.14 29.33
C ALA A 38 4.66 0.92 28.53
N ALA A 39 4.68 0.79 27.20
CA ALA A 39 5.38 1.73 26.32
C ALA A 39 4.72 3.11 26.32
N LEU A 40 3.38 3.18 26.30
CA LEU A 40 2.62 4.43 26.38
C LEU A 40 2.90 5.18 27.67
N LEU A 41 2.83 4.49 28.81
CA LEU A 41 3.10 5.07 30.12
C LEU A 41 4.56 5.48 30.26
N SER A 42 5.49 4.64 29.78
CA SER A 42 6.92 4.96 29.79
C SER A 42 7.22 6.24 29.02
N SER A 43 6.61 6.40 27.84
CA SER A 43 6.73 7.60 27.01
C SER A 43 6.15 8.84 27.69
N ALA A 44 4.93 8.73 28.23
CA ALA A 44 4.26 9.83 28.94
C ALA A 44 5.03 10.31 30.18
N LEU A 45 5.78 9.42 30.83
CA LEU A 45 6.61 9.71 31.99
C LEU A 45 8.06 10.06 31.62
N SER A 46 8.42 10.01 30.33
CA SER A 46 9.79 10.22 29.83
C SER A 46 10.82 9.33 30.53
N LEU A 47 10.47 8.06 30.77
CA LEU A 47 11.38 7.10 31.39
C LEU A 47 12.51 6.70 30.42
N SER A 48 13.66 6.33 30.96
CA SER A 48 14.85 5.95 30.18
C SER A 48 14.66 4.67 29.35
N ASP A 49 13.74 3.79 29.74
CA ASP A 49 13.45 2.51 29.09
C ASP A 49 12.36 2.60 28.03
N THR A 50 11.92 3.81 27.65
CA THR A 50 10.85 4.02 26.65
C THR A 50 11.12 3.32 25.32
N ILE A 51 12.35 3.38 24.82
CA ILE A 51 12.75 2.71 23.57
C ILE A 51 12.64 1.18 23.71
N ASP A 52 13.09 0.62 24.83
CA ASP A 52 13.04 -0.83 25.08
C ASP A 52 11.59 -1.30 25.26
N ALA A 53 10.73 -0.49 25.88
CA ALA A 53 9.31 -0.77 26.04
C ALA A 53 8.58 -0.79 24.68
N PHE A 54 8.84 0.18 23.80
CA PHE A 54 8.31 0.16 22.44
C PHE A 54 8.87 -1.00 21.63
N GLN A 55 10.17 -1.31 21.75
CA GLN A 55 10.79 -2.45 21.07
C GLN A 55 10.09 -3.75 21.46
N LEU A 56 9.82 -3.95 22.76
CA LEU A 56 9.07 -5.11 23.26
C LEU A 56 7.67 -5.19 22.61
N ALA A 57 6.95 -4.07 22.53
CA ALA A 57 5.62 -4.04 21.90
C ALA A 57 5.67 -4.35 20.40
N ILE A 58 6.64 -3.78 19.67
CA ILE A 58 6.84 -4.02 18.22
C ILE A 58 7.21 -5.50 17.96
N ASP A 59 8.10 -6.09 18.77
CA ASP A 59 8.50 -7.49 18.63
C ASP A 59 7.36 -8.49 18.89
N MET A 60 6.27 -8.03 19.51
CA MET A 60 5.06 -8.82 19.74
C MET A 60 4.05 -8.77 18.59
N ILE A 61 4.20 -7.86 17.62
CA ILE A 61 3.30 -7.74 16.46
C ILE A 61 3.15 -9.09 15.72
N PRO A 62 4.22 -9.84 15.40
CA PRO A 62 4.09 -11.13 14.71
C PRO A 62 3.37 -12.21 15.52
N GLN A 63 3.32 -12.09 16.85
CA GLN A 63 2.57 -13.00 17.73
C GLN A 63 1.09 -12.59 17.83
N LEU A 64 0.80 -11.29 17.70
CA LEU A 64 -0.56 -10.76 17.65
C LEU A 64 -1.21 -11.07 16.29
N ILE A 65 -0.55 -10.64 15.21
CA ILE A 65 -0.96 -10.87 13.82
C ILE A 65 -0.30 -12.16 13.34
N TRP A 66 -0.70 -13.28 13.93
CA TRP A 66 0.04 -14.53 13.76
C TRP A 66 -0.22 -15.20 12.42
N VAL A 67 0.85 -15.63 11.73
CA VAL A 67 0.76 -16.32 10.43
C VAL A 67 0.01 -17.67 10.51
N GLY A 68 -0.12 -18.23 11.71
CA GLY A 68 -0.93 -19.41 12.01
C GLY A 68 -2.43 -19.15 12.17
N ALA A 69 -2.91 -17.93 11.88
CA ALA A 69 -4.32 -17.58 11.81
C ALA A 69 -4.79 -17.42 10.34
N THR A 70 -6.11 -17.45 10.13
CA THR A 70 -6.68 -17.17 8.80
C THR A 70 -6.39 -15.71 8.39
N VAL A 71 -6.41 -15.42 7.09
CA VAL A 71 -6.24 -14.04 6.59
C VAL A 71 -7.29 -13.10 7.19
N ASP A 72 -8.55 -13.53 7.26
CA ASP A 72 -9.65 -12.72 7.83
C ASP A 72 -9.48 -12.46 9.33
N ASP A 73 -8.99 -13.44 10.10
CA ASP A 73 -8.74 -13.24 11.53
C ASP A 73 -7.56 -12.30 11.77
N ARG A 74 -6.53 -12.34 10.92
CA ARG A 74 -5.43 -11.37 10.96
C ARG A 74 -5.90 -9.95 10.68
N TYR A 75 -6.73 -9.74 9.66
CA TYR A 75 -7.34 -8.42 9.38
C TYR A 75 -8.24 -7.93 10.51
N ARG A 76 -8.92 -8.83 11.22
CA ARG A 76 -9.73 -8.48 12.40
C ARG A 76 -8.91 -8.03 13.59
N ASP A 77 -7.72 -8.60 13.77
CA ASP A 77 -6.82 -8.28 14.89
C ASP A 77 -5.91 -7.09 14.60
N LEU A 78 -5.73 -6.73 13.33
CA LEU A 78 -4.88 -5.62 12.91
C LEU A 78 -5.24 -4.26 13.56
N PRO A 79 -6.53 -3.88 13.72
CA PRO A 79 -6.91 -2.66 14.42
C PRO A 79 -6.45 -2.59 15.88
N LEU A 80 -6.13 -3.73 16.53
CA LEU A 80 -5.62 -3.75 17.91
C LEU A 80 -4.26 -3.06 18.05
N LEU A 81 -3.50 -2.94 16.94
CA LEU A 81 -2.23 -2.20 16.91
C LEU A 81 -2.43 -0.71 17.23
N GLY A 82 -3.57 -0.12 16.83
CA GLY A 82 -3.82 1.31 16.97
C GLY A 82 -2.73 2.15 16.29
N ASP A 83 -2.22 3.14 17.01
CA ASP A 83 -1.17 4.09 16.61
C ASP A 83 0.22 3.73 17.17
N LEU A 84 0.40 2.50 17.67
CA LEU A 84 1.63 2.04 18.32
C LEU A 84 2.87 2.37 17.49
N THR A 85 2.81 2.14 16.17
CA THR A 85 3.99 2.27 15.29
C THR A 85 4.35 3.73 15.05
N GLN A 86 3.35 4.60 14.89
CA GLN A 86 3.51 6.04 14.75
C GLN A 86 4.08 6.65 16.03
N GLN A 87 3.58 6.21 17.18
CA GLN A 87 4.04 6.69 18.48
C GLN A 87 5.44 6.17 18.84
N ALA A 88 5.75 4.91 18.53
CA ALA A 88 7.10 4.37 18.64
C ALA A 88 8.07 5.20 17.79
N ALA A 89 7.68 5.53 16.55
CA ALA A 89 8.49 6.37 15.68
C ALA A 89 8.70 7.78 16.25
N VAL A 90 7.68 8.39 16.87
CA VAL A 90 7.82 9.66 17.61
C VAL A 90 8.88 9.54 18.71
N ALA A 91 8.79 8.52 19.56
CA ALA A 91 9.75 8.30 20.65
C ALA A 91 11.19 8.11 20.12
N ALA A 92 11.36 7.38 19.02
CA ALA A 92 12.65 7.22 18.36
C ALA A 92 13.18 8.53 17.75
N ILE A 93 12.31 9.36 17.15
CA ILE A 93 12.67 10.67 16.60
C ILE A 93 13.08 11.64 17.73
N ASP A 94 12.36 11.66 18.85
CA ASP A 94 12.70 12.47 20.03
C ASP A 94 14.06 12.08 20.62
N ALA A 95 14.41 10.80 20.57
CA ALA A 95 15.73 10.29 20.94
C ALA A 95 16.82 10.51 19.87
N GLY A 96 16.50 11.13 18.73
CA GLY A 96 17.42 11.34 17.61
C GLY A 96 17.78 10.07 16.83
N ASN A 97 17.06 8.97 17.04
CA ASN A 97 17.30 7.68 16.40
C ASN A 97 16.39 7.48 15.16
N TYR A 98 16.70 8.21 14.08
CA TYR A 98 15.90 8.17 12.85
C TYR A 98 15.92 6.80 12.15
N SER A 99 17.01 6.04 12.31
CA SER A 99 17.11 4.68 11.77
C SER A 99 16.10 3.75 12.44
N LEU A 100 15.98 3.80 13.77
CA LEU A 100 15.01 3.00 14.49
C LEU A 100 13.57 3.43 14.20
N ALA A 101 13.32 4.74 14.11
CA ALA A 101 12.02 5.27 13.71
C ALA A 101 11.58 4.70 12.35
N LEU A 102 12.50 4.70 11.37
CA LEU A 102 12.25 4.13 10.04
C LEU A 102 11.96 2.62 10.11
N GLU A 103 12.74 1.87 10.90
CA GLU A 103 12.55 0.43 11.07
C GLU A 103 11.19 0.08 11.70
N TRP A 104 10.73 0.85 12.69
CA TRP A 104 9.44 0.64 13.33
C TRP A 104 8.26 1.03 12.44
N LEU A 105 8.37 2.15 11.70
CA LEU A 105 7.36 2.52 10.70
C LEU A 105 7.22 1.45 9.61
N GLU A 106 8.33 0.90 9.13
CA GLU A 106 8.28 -0.16 8.13
C GLU A 106 7.66 -1.45 8.68
N GLN A 107 7.99 -1.84 9.91
CA GLN A 107 7.43 -3.02 10.56
C GLN A 107 5.92 -2.92 10.83
N GLY A 108 5.42 -1.70 11.01
CA GLY A 108 4.00 -1.43 11.22
C GLY A 108 3.13 -1.45 9.98
N ARG A 109 3.72 -1.57 8.78
CA ARG A 109 3.01 -1.41 7.51
C ARG A 109 2.83 -2.72 6.76
N SER A 110 1.68 -2.85 6.10
CA SER A 110 1.34 -4.00 5.24
C SER A 110 1.75 -5.33 5.88
N ILE A 111 1.35 -5.56 7.14
CA ILE A 111 1.80 -6.70 7.96
C ILE A 111 1.25 -8.01 7.41
N VAL A 112 -0.06 -8.08 7.17
CA VAL A 112 -0.73 -9.30 6.67
C VAL A 112 -0.20 -9.63 5.27
N TRP A 113 0.01 -8.60 4.47
CA TRP A 113 0.63 -8.72 3.16
C TRP A 113 2.10 -9.12 3.20
N GLY A 114 2.91 -8.49 4.05
CA GLY A 114 4.32 -8.80 4.22
C GLY A 114 4.52 -10.25 4.63
N GLN A 115 3.66 -10.77 5.50
CA GLN A 115 3.63 -12.19 5.84
C GLN A 115 3.27 -13.08 4.64
N THR A 116 2.28 -12.69 3.85
CA THR A 116 1.88 -13.45 2.66
C THR A 116 3.01 -13.49 1.63
N LEU A 117 3.70 -12.37 1.41
CA LEU A 117 4.90 -12.29 0.56
C LEU A 117 6.07 -13.12 1.13
N GLN A 118 6.24 -13.14 2.45
CA GLN A 118 7.28 -13.94 3.10
C GLN A 118 7.09 -15.44 2.81
N LEU A 119 5.84 -15.92 2.78
CA LEU A 119 5.52 -17.30 2.39
C LEU A 119 5.82 -17.61 0.92
N GLN A 120 5.87 -16.59 0.06
CA GLN A 120 6.14 -16.71 -1.37
C GLN A 120 7.59 -16.33 -1.74
N THR A 121 8.41 -15.98 -0.76
CA THR A 121 9.75 -15.44 -1.02
C THR A 121 10.65 -16.51 -1.65
N PRO A 122 11.34 -16.21 -2.77
CA PRO A 122 12.26 -17.14 -3.39
C PRO A 122 13.37 -17.58 -2.45
N LEU A 123 13.59 -18.90 -2.34
CA LEU A 123 14.58 -19.48 -1.43
C LEU A 123 15.93 -19.75 -2.12
N GLY A 124 16.26 -19.07 -3.22
CA GLY A 124 17.39 -19.42 -4.09
C GLY A 124 18.76 -19.48 -3.37
N GLU A 125 19.06 -18.51 -2.52
CA GLU A 125 20.30 -18.50 -1.73
C GLU A 125 20.35 -19.65 -0.73
N LEU A 126 19.23 -19.92 -0.05
CA LEU A 126 19.10 -21.03 0.90
C LEU A 126 19.17 -22.38 0.17
N PHE A 127 18.50 -22.52 -0.97
CA PHE A 127 18.47 -23.72 -1.79
C PHE A 127 19.86 -24.09 -2.30
N SER A 128 20.66 -23.09 -2.70
CA SER A 128 22.03 -23.28 -3.20
C SER A 128 22.97 -23.87 -2.15
N ARG A 129 22.73 -23.60 -0.86
CA ARG A 129 23.58 -24.08 0.25
C ARG A 129 22.98 -25.23 1.04
N HIS A 130 21.66 -25.22 1.23
CA HIS A 130 20.88 -26.14 2.06
C HIS A 130 19.57 -26.56 1.35
N PRO A 131 19.66 -27.37 0.26
CA PRO A 131 18.52 -27.68 -0.60
C PRO A 131 17.39 -28.42 0.11
N LYS A 132 17.69 -29.32 1.06
CA LYS A 132 16.67 -30.06 1.81
C LYS A 132 15.81 -29.13 2.67
N LEU A 133 16.47 -28.26 3.46
CA LEU A 133 15.79 -27.28 4.30
C LEU A 133 14.95 -26.30 3.46
N ALA A 134 15.50 -25.84 2.34
CA ALA A 134 14.76 -24.97 1.41
C ALA A 134 13.50 -25.64 0.85
N GLN A 135 13.60 -26.90 0.41
CA GLN A 135 12.44 -27.66 -0.09
C GLN A 135 11.37 -27.87 0.98
N GLU A 136 11.76 -28.21 2.21
CA GLU A 136 10.82 -28.39 3.32
C GLU A 136 10.15 -27.07 3.71
N LEU A 137 10.90 -25.97 3.71
CA LEU A 137 10.37 -24.64 3.98
C LEU A 137 9.40 -24.18 2.88
N GLU A 138 9.75 -24.36 1.61
CA GLU A 138 8.89 -24.05 0.46
C GLU A 138 7.58 -24.84 0.51
N LYS A 139 7.67 -26.15 0.75
CA LYS A 139 6.49 -27.02 0.90
C LYS A 139 5.59 -26.56 2.04
N THR A 140 6.18 -26.32 3.22
CA THR A 140 5.42 -25.91 4.41
C THR A 140 4.79 -24.53 4.22
N ALA A 141 5.49 -23.60 3.57
CA ALA A 141 4.95 -22.27 3.24
C ALA A 141 3.77 -22.35 2.26
N ALA A 142 3.88 -23.21 1.22
CA ALA A 142 2.80 -23.44 0.26
C ALA A 142 1.57 -24.12 0.88
N GLU A 143 1.76 -25.03 1.85
CA GLU A 143 0.68 -25.62 2.65
C GLU A 143 0.00 -24.55 3.53
N LEU A 144 0.78 -23.74 4.24
CA LEU A 144 0.26 -22.68 5.11
C LEU A 144 -0.48 -21.59 4.33
N SER A 145 0.04 -21.17 3.18
CA SER A 145 -0.59 -20.17 2.31
C SER A 145 -1.96 -20.64 1.80
N ARG A 146 -2.09 -21.92 1.43
CA ARG A 146 -3.39 -22.49 1.00
C ARG A 146 -4.36 -22.58 2.17
N ALA A 147 -3.92 -23.16 3.29
CA ALA A 147 -4.78 -23.40 4.44
C ALA A 147 -5.31 -22.10 5.08
N SER A 148 -4.53 -21.01 5.04
CA SER A 148 -4.89 -19.70 5.58
C SER A 148 -5.80 -18.86 4.66
N SER A 149 -5.85 -19.17 3.36
CA SER A 149 -6.60 -18.39 2.35
C SER A 149 -7.99 -18.95 2.03
N ASP A 150 -8.25 -20.23 2.33
CA ASP A 150 -9.57 -20.82 2.08
C ASP A 150 -10.62 -20.19 3.02
N PRO A 151 -11.81 -19.81 2.54
CA PRO A 151 -12.84 -19.29 3.42
C PRO A 151 -13.32 -20.38 4.39
N VAL A 152 -13.62 -20.00 5.63
CA VAL A 152 -14.44 -20.83 6.52
C VAL A 152 -15.89 -20.48 6.20
N PRO A 153 -16.74 -21.41 5.75
CA PRO A 153 -18.17 -21.13 5.63
C PRO A 153 -18.69 -20.76 7.02
N ARG A 154 -19.02 -19.49 7.23
CA ARG A 154 -19.69 -19.01 8.44
C ARG A 154 -21.14 -18.76 8.08
N ILE A 155 -22.02 -19.66 8.49
CA ILE A 155 -23.46 -19.40 8.50
C ILE A 155 -23.73 -18.54 9.73
N LEU A 156 -24.41 -17.40 9.56
CA LEU A 156 -24.98 -16.62 10.67
C LEU A 156 -25.96 -17.51 11.44
N ASP A 157 -25.72 -17.65 12.75
CA ASP A 157 -26.61 -18.15 13.81
C ASP A 157 -27.85 -18.95 13.38
N GLU A 158 -27.78 -20.28 13.51
CA GLU A 158 -28.92 -21.04 14.03
C GLU A 158 -28.45 -22.00 15.13
N LEU A 159 -28.97 -21.76 16.33
CA LEU A 159 -28.91 -22.59 17.52
C LEU A 159 -29.36 -24.03 17.19
N THR A 160 -28.44 -24.90 16.78
CA THR A 160 -28.66 -26.35 16.80
C THR A 160 -27.45 -27.07 17.35
N THR A 161 -27.64 -27.60 18.56
CA THR A 161 -26.71 -28.46 19.27
C THR A 161 -26.44 -29.75 18.47
N GLY A 162 -25.17 -29.96 18.12
CA GLY A 162 -24.64 -31.22 17.59
C GLY A 162 -24.53 -31.27 16.06
N ASN A 163 -23.51 -30.62 15.48
CA ASN A 163 -23.27 -30.65 14.04
C ASN A 163 -21.84 -31.17 13.74
N PRO A 164 -21.63 -32.17 12.84
CA PRO A 164 -20.32 -32.71 12.44
C PRO A 164 -19.31 -31.68 11.89
N GLN A 165 -19.76 -30.45 11.62
CA GLN A 165 -19.00 -29.35 11.03
C GLN A 165 -18.14 -28.58 12.03
N SER A 166 -18.47 -28.59 13.34
CA SER A 166 -17.61 -27.99 14.37
C SER A 166 -16.28 -28.75 14.49
N HIS A 167 -16.32 -30.08 14.41
CA HIS A 167 -15.11 -30.90 14.35
C HIS A 167 -14.25 -30.63 13.12
N GLN A 168 -14.84 -30.32 11.96
CA GLN A 168 -14.07 -29.96 10.76
C GLN A 168 -13.39 -28.59 10.89
N GLN A 169 -14.05 -27.60 11.49
CA GLN A 169 -13.44 -26.30 11.80
C GLN A 169 -12.29 -26.44 12.81
N ASP A 170 -12.47 -27.25 13.85
CA ASP A 170 -11.43 -27.53 14.85
C ASP A 170 -10.21 -28.20 14.22
N LEU A 171 -10.42 -29.26 13.42
CA LEU A 171 -9.34 -29.96 12.72
C LEU A 171 -8.57 -29.03 11.78
N ARG A 172 -9.27 -28.15 11.06
CA ARG A 172 -8.65 -27.18 10.17
C ARG A 172 -7.83 -26.14 10.94
N GLY A 173 -8.36 -25.59 12.03
CA GLY A 173 -7.63 -24.69 12.91
C GLY A 173 -6.39 -25.36 13.50
N HIS A 174 -6.50 -26.62 13.94
CA HIS A 174 -5.36 -27.40 14.43
C HIS A 174 -4.30 -27.61 13.34
N HIS A 175 -4.70 -27.89 12.10
CA HIS A 175 -3.79 -28.07 10.98
C HIS A 175 -3.02 -26.79 10.62
N ILE A 176 -3.68 -25.62 10.58
CA ILE A 176 -3.01 -24.34 10.32
C ILE A 176 -1.98 -24.06 11.42
N ARG A 177 -2.36 -24.24 12.69
CA ARG A 177 -1.47 -24.01 13.84
C ARG A 177 -0.25 -24.94 13.83
N SER A 178 -0.43 -26.23 13.56
CA SER A 178 0.69 -27.17 13.50
C SER A 178 1.63 -26.90 12.33
N THR A 179 1.09 -26.51 11.18
CA THR A 179 1.87 -26.11 9.99
C THR A 179 2.65 -24.83 10.26
N ALA A 180 2.05 -23.83 10.92
CA ALA A 180 2.72 -22.60 11.32
C ALA A 180 3.85 -22.85 12.33
N ALA A 181 3.63 -23.69 13.34
CA ALA A 181 4.68 -24.08 14.28
C ALA A 181 5.86 -24.78 13.58
N LYS A 182 5.57 -25.64 12.60
CA LYS A 182 6.61 -26.26 11.75
C LYS A 182 7.36 -25.20 10.93
N TYR A 183 6.65 -24.25 10.33
CA TYR A 183 7.25 -23.16 9.56
C TYR A 183 8.20 -22.32 10.43
N GLU A 184 7.79 -21.94 11.65
CA GLU A 184 8.63 -21.22 12.60
C GLU A 184 9.87 -22.01 13.02
N HIS A 185 9.72 -23.32 13.23
CA HIS A 185 10.85 -24.20 13.53
C HIS A 185 11.88 -24.22 12.38
N LEU A 186 11.42 -24.40 11.14
CA LEU A 186 12.29 -24.38 9.95
C LEU A 186 12.96 -23.00 9.75
N LEU A 187 12.28 -21.90 10.06
CA LEU A 187 12.90 -20.57 10.06
C LEU A 187 13.98 -20.45 11.13
N SER A 188 13.77 -21.02 12.32
CA SER A 188 14.80 -21.05 13.37
C SER A 188 16.02 -21.87 12.96
N GLU A 189 15.82 -23.02 12.31
CA GLU A 189 16.92 -23.82 11.75
C GLU A 189 17.68 -23.02 10.68
N ALA A 190 16.97 -22.38 9.75
CA ALA A 190 17.59 -21.55 8.72
C ALA A 190 18.44 -20.42 9.34
N ARG A 191 17.96 -19.78 10.40
CA ARG A 191 18.69 -18.70 11.11
C ARG A 191 19.90 -19.17 11.90
N SER A 192 20.03 -20.47 12.17
CA SER A 192 21.23 -21.04 12.79
C SER A 192 22.40 -21.21 11.82
N ILE A 193 22.16 -21.05 10.52
CA ILE A 193 23.17 -21.19 9.46
C ILE A 193 23.96 -19.87 9.34
N PRO A 194 25.31 -19.92 9.32
CA PRO A 194 26.13 -18.73 9.11
C PRO A 194 25.78 -17.98 7.82
N GLY A 195 25.50 -16.68 7.96
CA GLY A 195 25.05 -15.78 6.89
C GLY A 195 23.52 -15.72 6.69
N PHE A 196 22.74 -16.50 7.44
CA PHE A 196 21.27 -16.50 7.43
C PHE A 196 20.66 -16.05 8.76
N GLU A 197 21.44 -15.44 9.66
CA GLU A 197 21.00 -15.05 11.00
C GLU A 197 19.80 -14.11 10.98
N ARG A 198 19.70 -13.29 9.93
CA ARG A 198 18.57 -12.37 9.67
C ARG A 198 17.57 -12.87 8.64
N PHE A 199 17.61 -14.16 8.30
CA PHE A 199 16.74 -14.75 7.31
C PHE A 199 15.26 -14.57 7.70
N MET A 200 14.49 -13.93 6.80
CA MET A 200 13.10 -13.57 7.03
C MET A 200 12.85 -12.81 8.35
N LEU A 201 13.79 -11.97 8.79
CA LEU A 201 13.56 -10.98 9.84
C LEU A 201 13.25 -9.61 9.23
N PRO A 202 12.61 -8.70 9.99
CA PRO A 202 12.40 -7.32 9.56
C PRO A 202 13.70 -6.66 9.06
N LYS A 203 13.56 -5.87 8.00
CA LYS A 203 14.69 -5.18 7.35
C LYS A 203 15.23 -4.08 8.23
N LYS A 204 16.56 -3.97 8.30
CA LYS A 204 17.23 -2.87 9.02
C LYS A 204 17.29 -1.60 8.17
N ALA A 205 17.47 -0.45 8.81
CA ALA A 205 17.57 0.84 8.12
C ALA A 205 18.63 0.82 7.01
N SER A 206 19.76 0.14 7.23
CA SER A 206 20.82 -0.03 6.22
C SER A 206 20.37 -0.79 4.96
N GLU A 207 19.40 -1.70 5.08
CA GLU A 207 18.77 -2.36 3.94
C GLU A 207 17.69 -1.48 3.32
N LEU A 208 16.87 -0.81 4.14
CA LEU A 208 15.76 0.05 3.71
C LEU A 208 16.22 1.29 2.95
N LEU A 209 17.40 1.84 3.27
CA LEU A 209 17.99 2.97 2.54
C LEU A 209 18.21 2.67 1.05
N LYS A 210 18.33 1.39 0.66
CA LYS A 210 18.45 0.98 -0.74
C LYS A 210 17.17 1.23 -1.56
N ALA A 211 16.03 1.44 -0.90
CA ALA A 211 14.78 1.84 -1.54
C ALA A 211 14.95 3.16 -2.32
N ALA A 212 15.79 4.07 -1.82
CA ALA A 212 16.07 5.36 -2.45
C ALA A 212 17.16 5.32 -3.54
N SER A 213 17.44 4.13 -4.11
CA SER A 213 18.52 3.96 -5.10
C SER A 213 18.30 4.73 -6.41
N HIS A 214 17.05 4.86 -6.87
CA HIS A 214 16.70 5.57 -8.12
C HIS A 214 16.28 7.02 -7.87
N HIS A 215 15.44 7.22 -6.86
CA HIS A 215 14.87 8.52 -6.50
C HIS A 215 14.77 8.64 -4.99
N PRO A 216 14.81 9.87 -4.43
CA PRO A 216 14.57 10.08 -3.01
C PRO A 216 13.20 9.55 -2.57
N VAL A 217 13.15 8.99 -1.38
CA VAL A 217 11.91 8.51 -0.74
C VAL A 217 11.68 9.30 0.53
N VAL A 218 10.48 9.87 0.69
CA VAL A 218 10.09 10.61 1.89
C VAL A 218 9.04 9.80 2.63
N VAL A 219 9.40 9.35 3.83
CA VAL A 219 8.49 8.69 4.76
C VAL A 219 7.87 9.75 5.66
N VAL A 220 6.54 9.89 5.67
CA VAL A 220 5.86 10.86 6.52
C VAL A 220 5.16 10.12 7.66
N ASN A 221 5.52 10.45 8.89
CA ASN A 221 4.86 10.00 10.11
C ASN A 221 3.88 11.08 10.60
N LEU A 222 2.63 10.71 10.83
CA LEU A 222 1.62 11.58 11.42
C LEU A 222 1.11 10.95 12.72
N HIS A 223 1.32 11.66 13.84
CA HIS A 223 0.82 11.30 15.16
C HIS A 223 0.13 12.52 15.80
N GLU A 224 -0.70 12.32 16.82
CA GLU A 224 -1.43 13.41 17.51
C GLU A 224 -0.49 14.47 18.09
N SER A 225 0.70 14.06 18.56
CA SER A 225 1.67 14.97 19.16
C SER A 225 2.52 15.76 18.14
N ARG A 226 2.79 15.20 16.95
CA ARG A 226 3.66 15.81 15.93
C ARG A 226 3.56 15.12 14.56
N CYS A 227 4.03 15.83 13.53
CA CYS A 227 4.23 15.29 12.19
C CYS A 227 5.67 15.49 11.74
N ASP A 228 6.24 14.45 11.13
CA ASP A 228 7.64 14.43 10.70
C ASP A 228 7.78 13.75 9.35
N ALA A 229 8.75 14.23 8.56
CA ALA A 229 9.21 13.56 7.36
C ALA A 229 10.65 13.05 7.56
N LEU A 230 10.89 11.81 7.15
CA LEU A 230 12.21 11.18 7.07
C LEU A 230 12.55 11.00 5.59
N ALA A 231 13.50 11.78 5.09
CA ALA A 231 13.95 11.74 3.70
C ALA A 231 15.15 10.81 3.54
N LEU A 232 15.02 9.84 2.65
CA LEU A 232 16.04 8.89 2.24
C LEU A 232 16.59 9.37 0.90
N ILE A 233 17.89 9.63 0.84
CA ILE A 233 18.57 10.17 -0.35
C ILE A 233 19.53 9.12 -0.89
N SER A 234 19.54 8.93 -2.22
CA SER A 234 20.43 7.97 -2.88
C SER A 234 21.89 8.22 -2.51
N GLY A 235 22.60 7.14 -2.14
CA GLY A 235 24.02 7.19 -1.75
C GLY A 235 24.30 7.75 -0.36
N SER A 236 23.30 8.26 0.37
CA SER A 236 23.45 8.68 1.76
C SER A 236 23.16 7.54 2.73
N LEU A 237 24.01 7.38 3.74
CA LEU A 237 23.73 6.51 4.89
C LEU A 237 22.92 7.23 5.98
N ASN A 238 22.81 8.55 5.89
CA ASN A 238 22.08 9.37 6.85
C ASN A 238 20.66 9.64 6.36
N ILE A 239 19.71 9.51 7.28
CA ILE A 239 18.30 9.88 7.08
C ILE A 239 18.17 11.36 7.43
N GLN A 240 17.65 12.16 6.51
CA GLN A 240 17.39 13.58 6.76
C GLN A 240 16.02 13.73 7.43
N HIS A 241 16.02 14.21 8.68
CA HIS A 241 14.79 14.54 9.40
C HIS A 241 14.29 15.94 9.02
N ILE A 242 13.00 16.05 8.75
CA ILE A 242 12.31 17.28 8.36
C ILE A 242 11.08 17.43 9.28
N PRO A 243 11.11 18.32 10.28
CA PRO A 243 9.95 18.55 11.14
C PRO A 243 8.85 19.28 10.37
N LEU A 244 7.59 18.85 10.55
CA LEU A 244 6.41 19.43 9.88
C LEU A 244 5.43 20.00 10.92
N PRO A 245 5.82 21.03 11.70
CA PRO A 245 5.03 21.51 12.85
C PRO A 245 3.66 22.08 12.47
N ASN A 246 3.48 22.49 11.21
CA ASN A 246 2.23 23.04 10.73
C ASN A 246 1.23 21.96 10.30
N MET A 247 1.67 20.75 9.99
CA MET A 247 0.78 19.64 9.66
C MET A 247 0.41 18.90 10.94
N THR A 248 -0.83 19.07 11.40
CA THR A 248 -1.34 18.40 12.61
C THR A 248 -2.32 17.28 12.27
N TYR A 249 -2.54 16.38 13.22
CA TYR A 249 -3.52 15.30 13.07
C TYR A 249 -4.93 15.82 12.77
N GLU A 250 -5.35 16.91 13.43
CA GLU A 250 -6.67 17.53 13.23
C GLU A 250 -6.79 18.13 11.84
N LYS A 251 -5.73 18.77 11.32
CA LYS A 251 -5.72 19.31 9.95
C LYS A 251 -5.83 18.20 8.93
N ALA A 252 -5.07 17.11 9.08
CA ALA A 252 -5.14 15.95 8.22
C ALA A 252 -6.52 15.29 8.25
N ASN A 253 -7.10 15.11 9.45
CA ASN A 253 -8.45 14.57 9.62
C ASN A 253 -9.51 15.49 8.99
N SER A 254 -9.42 16.80 9.21
CA SER A 254 -10.31 17.79 8.61
C SER A 254 -10.21 17.78 7.08
N ALA A 255 -9.00 17.67 6.54
CA ALA A 255 -8.75 17.55 5.11
C ALA A 255 -9.41 16.28 4.53
N ARG A 256 -9.25 15.14 5.20
CA ARG A 256 -9.87 13.86 4.82
C ARG A 256 -11.40 13.96 4.78
N ILE A 257 -12.01 14.49 5.85
CA ILE A 257 -13.47 14.67 5.94
C ILE A 257 -13.97 15.58 4.81
N LYS A 258 -13.27 16.69 4.53
CA LYS A 258 -13.62 17.64 3.47
C LYS A 258 -13.53 17.03 2.07
N ILE A 259 -12.47 16.29 1.77
CA ILE A 259 -12.34 15.57 0.49
C ILE A 259 -13.49 14.57 0.34
N ARG A 260 -13.75 13.76 1.37
CA ARG A 260 -14.85 12.79 1.35
C ARG A 260 -16.20 13.47 1.13
N TYR A 261 -16.43 14.62 1.76
CA TYR A 261 -17.64 15.42 1.54
C TYR A 261 -17.77 15.89 0.09
N SER A 262 -16.70 16.47 -0.48
CA SER A 262 -16.67 16.92 -1.88
C SER A 262 -16.80 15.79 -2.90
N LEU A 263 -16.39 14.57 -2.55
CA LEU A 263 -16.58 13.36 -3.36
C LEU A 263 -18.01 12.79 -3.26
N ASN A 264 -18.57 12.72 -2.06
CA ASN A 264 -19.92 12.17 -1.83
C ASN A 264 -21.02 13.00 -2.50
N GLY A 265 -20.87 14.33 -2.54
CA GLY A 265 -21.78 15.17 -3.31
C GLY A 265 -21.76 14.83 -4.79
N ARG A 266 -20.66 14.26 -5.31
CA ARG A 266 -20.34 14.08 -6.74
C ARG A 266 -20.30 12.62 -7.21
N SER A 267 -21.05 11.71 -6.56
CA SER A 267 -21.18 10.30 -6.99
C SER A 267 -21.44 10.21 -8.51
N PHE A 268 -20.44 9.75 -9.27
CA PHE A 268 -20.51 9.66 -10.74
C PHE A 268 -21.54 8.63 -11.21
N GLU A 269 -21.85 7.63 -10.39
CA GLU A 269 -22.83 6.57 -10.68
C GLU A 269 -24.26 7.11 -10.85
N GLU A 270 -24.62 8.21 -10.19
CA GLU A 270 -26.00 8.74 -10.22
C GLU A 270 -26.18 9.95 -11.16
N ARG A 271 -25.12 10.69 -11.48
CA ARG A 271 -25.27 11.97 -12.20
C ARG A 271 -25.39 11.86 -13.72
N TYR A 272 -24.94 10.78 -14.34
CA TYR A 272 -25.03 10.62 -15.81
C TYR A 272 -26.24 9.82 -16.28
N SER A 273 -27.04 9.26 -15.36
CA SER A 273 -28.28 8.55 -15.67
C SER A 273 -29.53 9.43 -15.71
N VAL A 274 -29.48 10.66 -15.19
CA VAL A 274 -30.64 11.55 -15.12
C VAL A 274 -30.35 12.89 -15.81
N ARG A 275 -30.88 13.04 -17.04
CA ARG A 275 -31.00 14.35 -17.70
C ARG A 275 -31.68 15.34 -16.76
N GLY A 276 -30.96 16.39 -16.33
CA GLY A 276 -31.59 17.69 -16.10
C GLY A 276 -31.58 18.33 -14.71
N MET A 277 -30.82 17.86 -13.71
CA MET A 277 -30.65 18.63 -12.46
C MET A 277 -29.20 19.07 -12.24
N LYS A 278 -28.95 20.38 -12.40
CA LYS A 278 -27.74 21.01 -11.89
C LYS A 278 -27.77 20.89 -10.36
N PRO A 279 -26.79 20.24 -9.71
CA PRO A 279 -26.71 20.27 -8.26
C PRO A 279 -26.51 21.73 -7.81
N LYS A 280 -27.13 22.10 -6.69
CA LYS A 280 -26.81 23.35 -5.96
C LYS A 280 -25.28 23.42 -5.81
N ALA A 281 -24.72 24.63 -5.91
CA ALA A 281 -23.29 24.86 -5.72
C ALA A 281 -22.88 24.48 -4.29
N GLU A 282 -22.59 23.19 -4.09
CA GLU A 282 -21.94 22.69 -2.88
C GLU A 282 -20.50 23.20 -2.87
N GLU A 283 -20.05 23.65 -1.70
CA GLU A 283 -18.72 24.20 -1.50
C GLU A 283 -17.65 23.16 -1.90
N ASP A 284 -16.83 23.52 -2.88
CA ASP A 284 -15.71 22.68 -3.32
C ASP A 284 -14.53 22.90 -2.36
N TYR A 285 -14.26 21.92 -1.50
CA TYR A 285 -13.19 22.02 -0.52
C TYR A 285 -11.81 21.64 -1.09
N PHE A 286 -11.72 21.15 -2.35
CA PHE A 286 -10.43 20.75 -2.92
C PHE A 286 -9.38 21.86 -2.88
N PRO A 287 -9.63 23.10 -3.35
CA PRO A 287 -8.63 24.16 -3.32
C PRO A 287 -8.05 24.40 -1.91
N LYS A 288 -8.92 24.41 -0.88
CA LYS A 288 -8.53 24.66 0.51
C LYS A 288 -7.69 23.51 1.07
N VAL A 289 -8.06 22.28 0.76
CA VAL A 289 -7.31 21.09 1.20
C VAL A 289 -5.95 21.04 0.51
N LEU A 290 -5.90 21.23 -0.81
CA LEU A 290 -4.64 21.21 -1.58
C LEU A 290 -3.68 22.33 -1.16
N ALA A 291 -4.19 23.52 -0.86
CA ALA A 291 -3.44 24.63 -0.29
C ALA A 291 -2.84 24.29 1.10
N THR A 292 -3.59 23.57 1.93
CA THR A 292 -3.13 23.12 3.26
C THR A 292 -2.03 22.08 3.11
N LEU A 293 -2.22 21.06 2.26
CA LEU A 293 -1.21 20.04 1.98
C LEU A 293 0.08 20.65 1.41
N TRP A 294 -0.06 21.66 0.55
CA TRP A 294 1.09 22.38 0.00
C TRP A 294 1.88 23.08 1.09
N THR A 295 1.22 23.97 1.84
CA THR A 295 1.88 24.86 2.79
C THR A 295 2.45 24.11 3.99
N ASP A 296 1.71 23.12 4.49
CA ASP A 296 2.01 22.48 5.77
C ASP A 296 2.84 21.21 5.64
N LEU A 297 2.88 20.57 4.45
CA LEU A 297 3.58 19.30 4.22
C LEU A 297 4.53 19.34 3.03
N VAL A 298 4.04 19.66 1.83
CA VAL A 298 4.84 19.48 0.60
C VAL A 298 5.93 20.54 0.45
N GLN A 299 5.60 21.81 0.61
CA GLN A 299 6.55 22.91 0.43
C GLN A 299 7.74 22.80 1.39
N PRO A 300 7.57 22.54 2.71
CA PRO A 300 8.71 22.33 3.61
C PRO A 300 9.62 21.16 3.19
N VAL A 301 9.04 20.05 2.71
CA VAL A 301 9.81 18.90 2.23
C VAL A 301 10.60 19.27 0.97
N LEU A 302 9.99 19.93 -0.01
CA LEU A 302 10.68 20.34 -1.23
C LEU A 302 11.81 21.35 -0.97
N GLN A 303 11.62 22.26 0.00
CA GLN A 303 12.65 23.19 0.44
C GLN A 303 13.83 22.44 1.09
N ALA A 304 13.55 21.49 1.99
CA ALA A 304 14.58 20.71 2.66
C ALA A 304 15.37 19.80 1.71
N LEU A 305 14.72 19.30 0.65
CA LEU A 305 15.37 18.55 -0.44
C LEU A 305 16.10 19.44 -1.46
N GLY A 306 15.97 20.77 -1.35
CA GLY A 306 16.64 21.72 -2.25
C GLY A 306 16.02 21.82 -3.65
N TYR A 307 14.76 21.42 -3.82
CA TYR A 307 14.04 21.49 -5.10
C TYR A 307 13.49 22.90 -5.39
N MET A 308 13.50 23.79 -4.39
CA MET A 308 13.06 25.17 -4.50
C MET A 308 14.25 26.15 -4.34
N PRO A 309 14.47 27.10 -5.27
CA PRO A 309 13.73 27.31 -6.53
C PRO A 309 14.02 26.23 -7.58
N ARG A 310 13.13 26.07 -8.56
CA ARG A 310 13.30 25.11 -9.67
C ARG A 310 14.59 25.42 -10.44
N ARG A 311 15.45 24.41 -10.60
CA ARG A 311 16.79 24.56 -11.21
C ARG A 311 16.90 24.03 -12.64
N SER A 312 15.99 23.15 -13.05
CA SER A 312 16.02 22.47 -14.35
C SER A 312 14.63 22.36 -14.96
N GLU A 313 14.57 22.28 -16.29
CA GLU A 313 13.35 21.90 -16.98
C GLU A 313 12.99 20.43 -16.72
N ASP A 314 14.00 19.56 -16.61
CA ASP A 314 13.81 18.17 -16.20
C ASP A 314 13.47 18.09 -14.72
N LEU A 315 12.24 17.66 -14.42
CA LEU A 315 11.75 17.54 -13.06
C LEU A 315 12.34 16.31 -12.36
N PRO A 316 12.86 16.45 -11.13
CA PRO A 316 13.26 15.30 -10.33
C PRO A 316 12.06 14.42 -9.97
N HIS A 317 12.32 13.14 -9.70
CA HIS A 317 11.32 12.20 -9.21
C HIS A 317 11.45 12.07 -7.68
N LEU A 318 10.31 12.08 -6.98
CA LEU A 318 10.18 11.90 -5.54
C LEU A 318 9.12 10.84 -5.22
N THR A 319 9.41 9.93 -4.28
CA THR A 319 8.42 8.93 -3.84
C THR A 319 7.96 9.19 -2.41
N TRP A 320 6.64 9.19 -2.21
CA TRP A 320 5.99 9.39 -0.93
C TRP A 320 5.61 8.05 -0.29
N CYS A 321 6.04 7.84 0.94
CA CYS A 321 5.63 6.70 1.76
C CYS A 321 4.88 7.24 2.98
N ILE A 322 3.56 7.20 2.91
CA ILE A 322 2.68 7.96 3.80
C ILE A 322 2.05 7.03 4.83
N THR A 323 1.83 7.52 6.05
CA THR A 323 1.16 6.77 7.13
C THR A 323 -0.20 7.35 7.48
N GLY A 324 -1.09 6.50 7.97
CA GLY A 324 -2.33 6.91 8.62
C GLY A 324 -3.26 7.74 7.73
N LEU A 325 -3.83 8.83 8.29
CA LEU A 325 -4.84 9.66 7.61
C LEU A 325 -4.35 10.30 6.31
N LEU A 326 -3.04 10.55 6.19
CA LEU A 326 -2.46 11.19 5.03
C LEU A 326 -2.49 10.27 3.79
N SER A 327 -2.57 8.95 3.97
CA SER A 327 -2.59 7.96 2.87
C SER A 327 -3.81 8.12 1.96
N PHE A 328 -4.89 8.75 2.44
CA PHE A 328 -6.10 9.04 1.68
C PHE A 328 -6.11 10.42 1.01
N LEU A 329 -5.05 11.22 1.19
CA LEU A 329 -5.00 12.59 0.70
C LEU A 329 -4.19 12.67 -0.61
N PRO A 330 -4.63 13.51 -1.58
CA PRO A 330 -3.99 13.63 -2.88
C PRO A 330 -2.75 14.53 -2.80
N ILE A 331 -1.74 14.10 -2.05
CA ILE A 331 -0.48 14.83 -1.84
C ILE A 331 0.18 15.22 -3.17
N HIS A 332 0.15 14.32 -4.17
CA HIS A 332 0.66 14.55 -5.52
C HIS A 332 0.06 15.80 -6.21
N ALA A 333 -1.13 16.23 -5.80
CA ALA A 333 -1.83 17.40 -6.33
C ALA A 333 -1.77 18.63 -5.41
N ALA A 334 -1.03 18.58 -4.31
CA ALA A 334 -0.89 19.71 -3.39
C ALA A 334 -0.43 20.98 -4.13
N GLY A 335 -1.13 22.08 -3.88
CA GLY A 335 -0.75 23.38 -4.42
C GLY A 335 -1.79 24.48 -4.26
N HIS A 336 -1.33 25.72 -4.43
CA HIS A 336 -2.16 26.91 -4.63
C HIS A 336 -2.41 27.09 -6.14
N TYR A 337 -3.58 26.65 -6.61
CA TYR A 337 -3.89 26.65 -8.05
C TYR A 337 -4.22 28.03 -8.62
N ASP A 338 -4.47 29.01 -7.77
CA ASP A 338 -4.62 30.43 -8.07
C ASP A 338 -3.28 31.16 -8.27
N ARG A 339 -2.16 30.53 -7.90
CA ARG A 339 -0.82 31.13 -7.95
C ARG A 339 0.13 30.35 -8.88
N PRO A 340 1.04 31.04 -9.59
CA PRO A 340 2.07 30.38 -10.38
C PRO A 340 3.14 29.78 -9.46
N MET A 341 3.75 28.67 -9.86
CA MET A 341 4.91 28.07 -9.17
C MET A 341 4.65 27.71 -7.69
N GLU A 342 3.42 27.41 -7.31
CA GLU A 342 3.04 26.97 -5.96
C GLU A 342 2.29 25.64 -5.99
N LYS A 343 2.70 24.72 -6.88
CA LYS A 343 2.13 23.37 -6.99
C LYS A 343 3.24 22.33 -7.02
N LEU A 344 3.00 21.16 -6.45
CA LEU A 344 3.97 20.05 -6.46
C LEU A 344 4.41 19.66 -7.88
N SER A 345 3.46 19.66 -8.82
CA SER A 345 3.74 19.35 -10.23
C SER A 345 4.72 20.34 -10.90
N ASP A 346 4.93 21.52 -10.32
CA ASP A 346 5.86 22.50 -10.86
C ASP A 346 7.33 22.18 -10.49
N TYR A 347 7.55 21.29 -9.51
CA TYR A 347 8.87 21.02 -8.91
C TYR A 347 9.30 19.56 -8.96
N ALA A 348 8.38 18.61 -9.00
CA ALA A 348 8.72 17.19 -9.01
C ALA A 348 7.65 16.32 -9.70
N ILE A 349 8.11 15.22 -10.28
CA ILE A 349 7.29 14.05 -10.61
C ILE A 349 7.18 13.20 -9.36
N THR A 350 6.00 12.68 -9.05
CA THR A 350 5.79 11.99 -7.78
C THR A 350 5.19 10.61 -7.92
N SER A 351 5.52 9.75 -6.97
CA SER A 351 4.93 8.42 -6.83
C SER A 351 4.61 8.12 -5.37
N TYR A 352 3.83 7.10 -5.13
CA TYR A 352 3.56 6.57 -3.80
C TYR A 352 4.20 5.20 -3.63
N THR A 353 4.42 4.80 -2.39
CA THR A 353 4.74 3.41 -2.06
C THR A 353 4.09 3.03 -0.72
N PRO A 354 3.46 1.84 -0.61
CA PRO A 354 2.89 1.39 0.65
C PRO A 354 3.98 1.06 1.68
N THR A 355 5.13 0.55 1.22
CA THR A 355 6.27 0.17 2.06
C THR A 355 7.59 0.49 1.36
N LEU A 356 8.68 0.58 2.12
CA LEU A 356 10.02 0.71 1.53
C LEU A 356 10.48 -0.61 0.90
N ALA A 357 10.07 -1.74 1.47
CA ALA A 357 10.34 -3.07 0.96
C ALA A 357 9.87 -3.25 -0.50
N ALA A 358 8.75 -2.62 -0.88
CA ALA A 358 8.24 -2.65 -2.26
C ALA A 358 9.19 -2.01 -3.29
N LEU A 359 10.09 -1.13 -2.86
CA LEU A 359 11.05 -0.45 -3.74
C LEU A 359 12.43 -1.12 -3.76
N LEU A 360 12.65 -2.16 -2.95
CA LEU A 360 13.97 -2.76 -2.79
C LEU A 360 14.45 -3.48 -4.08
N PRO A 361 15.75 -3.39 -4.42
CA PRO A 361 16.34 -4.06 -5.58
C PRO A 361 16.06 -5.56 -5.65
N SER A 362 16.08 -6.26 -4.52
CA SER A 362 15.88 -7.71 -4.44
C SER A 362 14.45 -8.16 -4.74
N SER A 363 13.47 -7.24 -4.72
CA SER A 363 12.10 -7.50 -5.17
C SER A 363 12.01 -7.53 -6.70
N ARG A 364 13.10 -7.22 -7.41
CA ARG A 364 13.11 -7.01 -8.86
C ARG A 364 13.57 -8.27 -9.58
N THR A 365 12.71 -8.75 -10.47
CA THR A 365 13.09 -9.64 -11.57
C THR A 365 12.84 -8.99 -12.93
N CYS A 366 12.88 -7.65 -13.00
CA CYS A 366 12.66 -6.94 -14.26
C CYS A 366 13.87 -7.16 -15.18
N THR A 367 13.68 -7.96 -16.22
CA THR A 367 14.68 -8.22 -17.26
C THR A 367 14.65 -7.08 -18.28
N THR A 368 15.79 -6.79 -18.91
CA THR A 368 15.95 -5.84 -20.03
C THR A 368 15.23 -6.27 -21.31
N SER A 369 14.22 -7.15 -21.20
CA SER A 369 13.42 -7.63 -22.32
C SER A 369 12.43 -6.57 -22.78
N SER A 370 12.16 -6.53 -24.08
CA SER A 370 11.11 -5.67 -24.64
C SER A 370 9.78 -5.93 -23.92
N PRO A 371 9.03 -4.89 -23.56
CA PRO A 371 7.75 -5.08 -22.88
C PRO A 371 6.77 -5.81 -23.79
N SER A 372 5.86 -6.58 -23.20
CA SER A 372 4.70 -7.19 -23.86
C SER A 372 3.42 -6.75 -23.14
N LEU A 373 2.36 -6.46 -23.89
CA LEU A 373 1.14 -5.86 -23.35
C LEU A 373 -0.06 -6.79 -23.42
N LEU A 374 -0.73 -6.97 -22.28
CA LEU A 374 -2.08 -7.50 -22.20
C LEU A 374 -3.05 -6.34 -21.98
N THR A 375 -4.04 -6.18 -22.85
CA THR A 375 -5.15 -5.23 -22.64
C THR A 375 -6.45 -5.98 -22.40
N VAL A 376 -7.13 -5.67 -21.30
CA VAL A 376 -8.41 -6.28 -20.92
C VAL A 376 -9.49 -5.20 -20.90
N GLY A 377 -10.58 -5.44 -21.63
CA GLY A 377 -11.74 -4.56 -21.70
C GLY A 377 -13.01 -5.27 -21.27
N GLN A 378 -13.81 -4.61 -20.45
CA GLN A 378 -15.17 -5.06 -20.18
C GLN A 378 -16.16 -3.87 -20.20
N ALA A 379 -16.56 -3.47 -21.40
CA ALA A 379 -17.49 -2.35 -21.60
C ALA A 379 -18.93 -2.66 -21.15
N ALA A 380 -19.35 -3.94 -21.22
CA ALA A 380 -20.72 -4.36 -20.91
C ALA A 380 -20.71 -5.47 -19.84
N THR A 381 -20.43 -5.08 -18.60
CA THR A 381 -20.50 -5.99 -17.45
C THR A 381 -21.96 -6.23 -17.06
N PRO A 382 -22.41 -7.49 -16.88
CA PRO A 382 -23.76 -7.78 -16.38
C PRO A 382 -24.07 -7.02 -15.08
N ASN A 383 -25.28 -6.44 -14.98
CA ASN A 383 -25.77 -5.70 -13.81
C ASN A 383 -25.00 -4.41 -13.45
N MET A 384 -24.15 -3.89 -14.34
CA MET A 384 -23.45 -2.62 -14.14
C MET A 384 -23.73 -1.63 -15.28
N SER A 385 -23.40 -0.36 -15.05
CA SER A 385 -23.49 0.67 -16.08
C SER A 385 -22.50 0.38 -17.23
N PRO A 386 -22.87 0.64 -18.50
CA PRO A 386 -21.95 0.49 -19.61
C PRO A 386 -20.76 1.47 -19.53
N LEU A 387 -19.58 1.02 -19.94
CA LEU A 387 -18.34 1.78 -20.06
C LEU A 387 -17.89 1.82 -21.54
N PRO A 388 -18.56 2.58 -22.42
CA PRO A 388 -18.19 2.66 -23.84
C PRO A 388 -16.79 3.27 -24.07
N GLY A 389 -16.30 4.08 -23.13
CA GLY A 389 -14.95 4.64 -23.14
C GLY A 389 -13.87 3.55 -23.17
N THR A 390 -14.09 2.43 -22.47
CA THR A 390 -13.20 1.25 -22.48
C THR A 390 -12.85 0.79 -23.90
N THR A 391 -13.83 0.68 -24.81
CA THR A 391 -13.55 0.24 -26.20
C THR A 391 -12.69 1.26 -26.95
N THR A 392 -12.91 2.55 -26.70
CA THR A 392 -12.11 3.64 -27.29
C THR A 392 -10.69 3.64 -26.74
N GLU A 393 -10.56 3.46 -25.42
CA GLU A 393 -9.29 3.36 -24.71
C GLU A 393 -8.43 2.22 -25.28
N LEU A 394 -8.99 1.01 -25.43
CA LEU A 394 -8.25 -0.12 -25.98
C LEU A 394 -7.82 0.11 -27.44
N ALA A 395 -8.66 0.74 -28.25
CA ALA A 395 -8.33 1.07 -29.63
C ALA A 395 -7.15 2.05 -29.72
N MET A 396 -7.16 3.12 -28.91
CA MET A 396 -6.07 4.09 -28.83
C MET A 396 -4.77 3.45 -28.37
N ILE A 397 -4.82 2.59 -27.35
CA ILE A 397 -3.63 1.87 -26.87
C ILE A 397 -3.02 1.04 -27.99
N LYS A 398 -3.85 0.29 -28.73
CA LYS A 398 -3.38 -0.55 -29.84
C LYS A 398 -2.66 0.24 -30.93
N GLU A 399 -3.09 1.47 -31.21
CA GLU A 399 -2.44 2.36 -32.18
C GLU A 399 -1.06 2.87 -31.70
N ARG A 400 -0.81 2.89 -30.38
CA ARG A 400 0.47 3.32 -29.81
C ARG A 400 1.52 2.23 -29.73
N ILE A 401 1.15 0.96 -29.98
CA ILE A 401 2.06 -0.18 -29.85
C ILE A 401 2.87 -0.36 -31.15
N PRO A 402 4.21 -0.25 -31.10
CA PRO A 402 5.07 -0.57 -32.23
C PRO A 402 4.91 -2.03 -32.69
N SER A 403 5.10 -2.29 -33.97
CA SER A 403 4.94 -3.63 -34.58
C SER A 403 5.84 -4.73 -34.00
N GLY A 404 6.89 -4.37 -33.25
CA GLY A 404 7.80 -5.32 -32.58
C GLY A 404 7.39 -5.72 -31.17
N ILE A 405 6.34 -5.13 -30.60
CA ILE A 405 5.88 -5.41 -29.23
C ILE A 405 4.68 -6.36 -29.28
N SER A 406 4.78 -7.48 -28.56
CA SER A 406 3.67 -8.44 -28.45
C SER A 406 2.50 -7.81 -27.69
N CYS A 407 1.31 -7.86 -28.28
CA CYS A 407 0.08 -7.35 -27.67
C CYS A 407 -1.06 -8.37 -27.79
N LYS A 408 -1.69 -8.70 -26.66
CA LYS A 408 -2.93 -9.49 -26.62
C LYS A 408 -4.06 -8.66 -26.06
N GLN A 409 -5.18 -8.64 -26.77
CA GLN A 409 -6.41 -7.99 -26.33
C GLN A 409 -7.46 -9.04 -25.96
N LEU A 410 -8.00 -8.93 -24.75
CA LEU A 410 -9.14 -9.70 -24.26
C LEU A 410 -10.29 -8.71 -23.98
N ASP A 411 -11.36 -8.77 -24.76
CA ASP A 411 -12.48 -7.83 -24.67
C ASP A 411 -13.83 -8.55 -24.67
N GLY A 412 -14.80 -7.99 -23.97
CA GLY A 412 -16.17 -8.49 -23.87
C GLY A 412 -16.20 -9.94 -23.38
N LYS A 413 -16.69 -10.86 -24.22
CA LYS A 413 -16.81 -12.29 -23.89
C LYS A 413 -15.49 -13.03 -23.72
N SER A 414 -14.40 -12.49 -24.28
CA SER A 414 -13.07 -13.12 -24.17
C SER A 414 -12.32 -12.72 -22.90
N ALA A 415 -12.82 -11.71 -22.16
CA ALA A 415 -12.28 -11.26 -20.89
C ALA A 415 -12.81 -12.14 -19.73
N GLU A 416 -12.54 -13.45 -19.78
CA GLU A 416 -12.86 -14.39 -18.70
C GLU A 416 -11.76 -14.41 -17.63
N VAL A 417 -12.12 -14.67 -16.36
CA VAL A 417 -11.18 -14.64 -15.22
C VAL A 417 -9.96 -15.53 -15.46
N LEU A 418 -10.17 -16.79 -15.86
CA LEU A 418 -9.07 -17.74 -16.11
C LEU A 418 -8.21 -17.31 -17.30
N SER A 419 -8.83 -16.83 -18.37
CA SER A 419 -8.15 -16.37 -19.59
C SER A 419 -7.28 -15.14 -19.32
N VAL A 420 -7.77 -14.21 -18.50
CA VAL A 420 -7.02 -13.03 -18.06
C VAL A 420 -5.87 -13.44 -17.15
N LEU A 421 -6.12 -14.28 -16.14
CA LEU A 421 -5.09 -14.72 -15.19
C LEU A 421 -3.95 -15.48 -15.87
N ASP A 422 -4.27 -16.34 -16.84
CA ASP A 422 -3.27 -17.05 -17.66
C ASP A 422 -2.45 -16.08 -18.53
N ALA A 423 -3.11 -15.13 -19.18
CA ALA A 423 -2.42 -14.11 -19.96
C ALA A 423 -1.51 -13.22 -19.08
N MET A 424 -1.94 -12.87 -17.86
CA MET A 424 -1.12 -12.11 -16.91
C MET A 424 0.17 -12.84 -16.54
N LYS A 425 0.25 -14.18 -16.63
CA LYS A 425 1.51 -14.93 -16.44
C LYS A 425 2.49 -14.66 -17.56
N SER A 426 2.01 -14.56 -18.79
CA SER A 426 2.84 -14.49 -20.00
C SER A 426 3.24 -13.06 -20.41
N TYR A 427 2.44 -12.05 -20.09
CA TYR A 427 2.66 -10.66 -20.52
C TYR A 427 3.28 -9.82 -19.40
N SER A 428 4.24 -8.94 -19.72
CA SER A 428 4.97 -8.14 -18.73
C SER A 428 4.17 -6.91 -18.25
N CYS A 429 3.30 -6.39 -19.11
CA CYS A 429 2.41 -5.27 -18.82
C CYS A 429 0.95 -5.73 -18.90
N VAL A 430 0.11 -5.22 -17.99
CA VAL A 430 -1.34 -5.41 -18.03
C VAL A 430 -2.06 -4.07 -17.98
N HIS A 431 -3.07 -3.90 -18.82
CA HIS A 431 -4.02 -2.79 -18.78
C HIS A 431 -5.42 -3.35 -18.53
N LEU A 432 -6.06 -2.95 -17.45
CA LEU A 432 -7.41 -3.37 -17.08
C LEU A 432 -8.35 -2.16 -17.20
N ALA A 433 -9.23 -2.17 -18.20
CA ALA A 433 -10.28 -1.18 -18.42
C ALA A 433 -11.65 -1.83 -18.17
N CYS A 434 -12.14 -1.71 -16.94
CA CYS A 434 -13.34 -2.40 -16.46
C CYS A 434 -13.84 -1.77 -15.15
N HIS A 435 -14.96 -2.26 -14.64
CA HIS A 435 -15.39 -1.94 -13.29
C HIS A 435 -14.51 -2.65 -12.25
N ALA A 436 -14.30 -2.00 -11.11
CA ALA A 436 -13.62 -2.57 -9.96
C ALA A 436 -14.45 -2.40 -8.69
N HIS A 437 -14.27 -3.31 -7.74
CA HIS A 437 -14.95 -3.29 -6.44
C HIS A 437 -13.94 -3.45 -5.30
N GLN A 438 -14.13 -2.66 -4.24
CA GLN A 438 -13.42 -2.80 -2.97
C GLN A 438 -14.38 -3.38 -1.92
N ASN A 439 -14.06 -4.55 -1.39
CA ASN A 439 -14.83 -5.19 -0.33
C ASN A 439 -14.17 -4.87 1.03
N LEU A 440 -14.74 -3.91 1.77
CA LEU A 440 -14.18 -3.47 3.05
C LEU A 440 -14.27 -4.54 4.16
N THR A 441 -15.23 -5.46 4.07
CA THR A 441 -15.39 -6.55 5.04
C THR A 441 -14.43 -7.71 4.81
N HIS A 442 -14.20 -8.05 3.53
CA HIS A 442 -13.27 -9.08 3.10
C HIS A 442 -12.31 -8.49 2.06
N PRO A 443 -11.25 -7.82 2.51
CA PRO A 443 -10.41 -7.03 1.62
C PRO A 443 -9.77 -7.82 0.46
N THR A 444 -9.50 -9.11 0.67
CA THR A 444 -8.98 -10.03 -0.37
C THR A 444 -9.98 -10.37 -1.48
N GLU A 445 -11.27 -10.10 -1.28
CA GLU A 445 -12.35 -10.31 -2.25
C GLU A 445 -12.61 -9.07 -3.13
N SER A 446 -11.88 -7.97 -2.87
CA SER A 446 -11.81 -6.85 -3.81
C SER A 446 -11.26 -7.32 -5.16
N GLY A 447 -11.75 -6.77 -6.26
CA GLY A 447 -11.39 -7.28 -7.58
C GLY A 447 -11.89 -6.47 -8.77
N PHE A 448 -11.65 -7.02 -9.95
CA PHE A 448 -12.04 -6.47 -11.25
C PHE A 448 -13.18 -7.30 -11.84
N TYR A 449 -14.27 -6.65 -12.25
CA TYR A 449 -15.37 -7.35 -12.90
C TYR A 449 -15.02 -7.68 -14.34
N LEU A 450 -15.10 -8.98 -14.64
CA LEU A 450 -14.81 -9.58 -15.93
C LEU A 450 -16.08 -10.22 -16.50
N HIS A 451 -15.96 -10.97 -17.59
CA HIS A 451 -17.12 -11.53 -18.30
C HIS A 451 -17.93 -12.52 -17.46
N ASP A 452 -17.24 -13.45 -16.82
CA ASP A 452 -17.78 -14.63 -16.15
C ASP A 452 -17.68 -14.54 -14.61
N GLY A 453 -17.12 -13.45 -14.08
CA GLY A 453 -16.94 -13.29 -12.65
C GLY A 453 -16.07 -12.09 -12.27
N THR A 454 -15.46 -12.19 -11.09
CA THR A 454 -14.56 -11.15 -10.55
C THR A 454 -13.15 -11.74 -10.45
N LEU A 455 -12.16 -11.07 -11.04
CA LEU A 455 -10.75 -11.37 -10.77
C LEU A 455 -10.38 -10.71 -9.44
N THR A 456 -10.30 -11.51 -8.38
CA THR A 456 -10.08 -11.01 -7.01
C THR A 456 -8.60 -10.82 -6.69
N LEU A 457 -8.31 -10.01 -5.66
CA LEU A 457 -6.96 -9.91 -5.09
C LEU A 457 -6.45 -11.28 -4.65
N ARG A 458 -7.32 -12.11 -4.08
CA ARG A 458 -6.98 -13.50 -3.72
C ARG A 458 -6.46 -14.28 -4.93
N ASP A 459 -7.15 -14.23 -6.06
CA ASP A 459 -6.74 -14.95 -7.29
C ASP A 459 -5.38 -14.47 -7.80
N ILE A 460 -5.19 -13.15 -7.81
CA ILE A 460 -3.96 -12.47 -8.26
C ILE A 460 -2.79 -12.86 -7.35
N MET A 461 -2.98 -12.85 -6.04
CA MET A 461 -1.93 -13.12 -5.06
C MET A 461 -1.56 -14.59 -4.91
N GLN A 462 -2.45 -15.50 -5.26
CA GLN A 462 -2.10 -16.91 -5.37
C GLN A 462 -1.12 -17.16 -6.52
N GLN A 463 -0.94 -16.18 -7.42
CA GLN A 463 0.11 -16.22 -8.44
C GLN A 463 1.34 -15.45 -7.96
N SER A 464 2.52 -15.98 -8.26
CA SER A 464 3.78 -15.24 -8.18
C SER A 464 4.18 -14.82 -9.59
N PHE A 465 3.89 -13.57 -9.95
CA PHE A 465 4.26 -13.06 -11.27
C PHE A 465 5.74 -12.64 -11.26
N LYS A 466 6.49 -13.16 -12.23
CA LYS A 466 7.89 -12.78 -12.47
C LYS A 466 7.98 -11.95 -13.74
N HIS A 467 9.05 -11.15 -13.86
CA HIS A 467 9.35 -10.40 -15.08
C HIS A 467 8.22 -9.46 -15.51
N LYS A 468 7.61 -8.74 -14.56
CA LYS A 468 6.56 -7.75 -14.81
C LYS A 468 7.13 -6.34 -14.82
N HIS A 469 6.45 -5.47 -15.57
CA HIS A 469 6.82 -4.07 -15.78
C HIS A 469 5.75 -3.13 -15.25
N LEU A 470 4.52 -3.20 -15.77
CA LEU A 470 3.46 -2.21 -15.48
C LEU A 470 2.09 -2.86 -15.31
N ALA A 471 1.35 -2.46 -14.28
CA ALA A 471 -0.09 -2.64 -14.22
C ALA A 471 -0.80 -1.29 -14.33
N PHE A 472 -1.57 -1.09 -15.40
CA PHE A 472 -2.43 0.08 -15.57
C PHE A 472 -3.85 -0.30 -15.20
N LEU A 473 -4.34 0.24 -14.08
CA LEU A 473 -5.67 -0.06 -13.55
C LEU A 473 -6.63 1.08 -13.92
N SER A 474 -7.16 1.02 -15.15
CA SER A 474 -8.19 1.94 -15.65
C SER A 474 -9.57 1.56 -15.11
N ALA A 475 -9.69 1.62 -13.79
CA ALA A 475 -10.89 1.28 -13.06
C ALA A 475 -11.03 2.18 -11.84
N CYS A 476 -12.28 2.40 -11.40
CA CYS A 476 -12.60 3.26 -10.28
C CYS A 476 -12.07 2.71 -8.95
N GLN A 477 -11.56 3.60 -8.07
CA GLN A 477 -11.25 3.29 -6.67
C GLN A 477 -10.20 2.19 -6.46
N THR A 478 -9.27 2.03 -7.40
CA THR A 478 -8.23 0.99 -7.35
C THR A 478 -7.10 1.28 -6.34
N ALA A 479 -7.07 2.50 -5.81
CA ALA A 479 -6.17 2.97 -4.75
C ALA A 479 -6.88 3.77 -3.65
N LYS A 480 -8.16 3.47 -3.37
CA LYS A 480 -8.94 4.16 -2.32
C LYS A 480 -8.48 3.82 -0.89
N GLY A 481 -7.98 2.60 -0.69
CA GLY A 481 -7.63 2.08 0.63
C GLY A 481 -8.84 1.81 1.54
N ASP A 482 -8.56 1.32 2.75
CA ASP A 482 -9.56 1.08 3.80
C ASP A 482 -9.36 2.09 4.94
N ASP A 483 -10.42 2.86 5.22
CA ASP A 483 -10.49 3.87 6.26
C ASP A 483 -10.10 3.37 7.67
N GLY A 484 -10.33 2.08 7.95
CA GLY A 484 -9.98 1.42 9.21
C GLY A 484 -8.58 0.82 9.25
N LEU A 485 -7.93 0.65 8.09
CA LEU A 485 -6.61 0.01 7.94
C LEU A 485 -5.69 0.81 7.00
N PRO A 486 -5.42 2.10 7.30
CA PRO A 486 -4.63 2.98 6.43
C PRO A 486 -3.21 2.46 6.14
N ASP A 487 -2.57 1.84 7.12
CA ASP A 487 -1.17 1.39 7.03
C ASP A 487 -1.02 -0.02 6.44
N GLU A 488 -2.12 -0.74 6.26
CA GLU A 488 -2.09 -2.04 5.57
C GLU A 488 -2.13 -1.87 4.05
N ALA A 489 -2.56 -0.69 3.57
CA ALA A 489 -2.67 -0.35 2.15
C ALA A 489 -3.48 -1.40 1.35
N VAL A 490 -4.62 -1.86 1.92
CA VAL A 490 -5.46 -2.85 1.27
C VAL A 490 -6.28 -2.23 0.15
N HIS A 491 -5.70 -2.17 -1.03
CA HIS A 491 -6.37 -1.78 -2.26
C HIS A 491 -5.76 -2.53 -3.44
N LEU A 492 -6.47 -2.51 -4.58
CA LEU A 492 -6.10 -3.29 -5.76
C LEU A 492 -4.68 -2.99 -6.25
N ALA A 493 -4.26 -1.72 -6.20
CA ALA A 493 -2.93 -1.32 -6.64
C ALA A 493 -1.78 -1.92 -5.79
N SER A 494 -1.92 -1.98 -4.46
CA SER A 494 -0.92 -2.64 -3.60
C SER A 494 -0.88 -4.14 -3.87
N GLY A 495 -2.04 -4.78 -4.09
CA GLY A 495 -2.09 -6.19 -4.47
C GLY A 495 -1.34 -6.48 -5.77
N MET A 496 -1.40 -5.59 -6.76
CA MET A 496 -0.63 -5.72 -8.00
C MET A 496 0.88 -5.57 -7.77
N LEU A 497 1.30 -4.61 -6.93
CA LEU A 497 2.71 -4.47 -6.54
C LEU A 497 3.25 -5.77 -5.93
N MET A 498 2.46 -6.31 -5.00
CA MET A 498 2.79 -7.52 -4.25
C MET A 498 2.79 -8.77 -5.13
N ALA A 499 1.89 -8.83 -6.12
CA ALA A 499 1.85 -9.92 -7.08
C ALA A 499 3.07 -9.94 -8.02
N GLY A 500 3.84 -8.84 -8.08
CA GLY A 500 5.13 -8.77 -8.77
C GLY A 500 5.27 -7.63 -9.79
N TYR A 501 4.25 -6.78 -9.96
CA TYR A 501 4.34 -5.61 -10.84
C TYR A 501 5.13 -4.49 -10.14
N PRO A 502 6.28 -4.02 -10.66
CA PRO A 502 7.08 -3.00 -9.96
C PRO A 502 6.52 -1.58 -10.06
N SER A 503 5.55 -1.35 -10.95
CA SER A 503 4.96 -0.05 -11.25
C SER A 503 3.47 -0.21 -11.54
N VAL A 504 2.65 0.62 -10.91
CA VAL A 504 1.17 0.57 -11.01
C VAL A 504 0.62 1.98 -11.21
N ILE A 505 -0.25 2.15 -12.21
CA ILE A 505 -1.11 3.34 -12.33
C ILE A 505 -2.49 2.96 -11.81
N ALA A 506 -3.03 3.77 -10.90
CA ALA A 506 -4.30 3.50 -10.23
C ALA A 506 -5.08 4.80 -9.95
N THR A 507 -6.30 4.65 -9.42
CA THR A 507 -7.21 5.78 -9.14
C THR A 507 -7.63 5.83 -7.66
N MET A 508 -7.54 7.00 -7.03
CA MET A 508 -7.93 7.21 -5.63
C MET A 508 -9.46 7.22 -5.43
N TRP A 509 -10.22 7.64 -6.43
CA TRP A 509 -11.70 7.60 -6.45
C TRP A 509 -12.22 7.31 -7.86
N SER A 510 -13.55 7.34 -8.02
CA SER A 510 -14.20 7.07 -9.30
C SER A 510 -13.81 8.09 -10.37
N ILE A 511 -13.47 7.60 -11.56
CA ILE A 511 -13.09 8.41 -12.72
C ILE A 511 -14.24 8.46 -13.74
N ALA A 512 -14.24 9.48 -14.59
CA ALA A 512 -15.20 9.56 -15.68
C ALA A 512 -14.72 8.75 -16.89
N ASP A 513 -15.55 7.83 -17.37
CA ASP A 513 -15.29 6.96 -18.53
C ASP A 513 -14.83 7.73 -19.77
N VAL A 514 -15.37 8.93 -19.99
CA VAL A 514 -15.01 9.80 -21.14
C VAL A 514 -13.56 10.31 -21.12
N HIS A 515 -12.90 10.37 -19.97
CA HIS A 515 -11.54 10.91 -19.84
C HIS A 515 -10.45 9.83 -19.73
N ALA A 516 -10.81 8.61 -19.34
CA ALA A 516 -9.88 7.49 -19.24
C ALA A 516 -9.10 7.23 -20.55
N PRO A 517 -9.72 7.24 -21.75
CA PRO A 517 -9.00 7.04 -23.01
C PRO A 517 -7.88 8.07 -23.24
N THR A 518 -8.08 9.33 -22.84
CA THR A 518 -7.08 10.39 -23.04
C THR A 518 -5.84 10.17 -22.18
N ILE A 519 -6.03 9.71 -20.93
CA ILE A 519 -4.91 9.40 -20.03
C ILE A 519 -4.14 8.19 -20.55
N ALA A 520 -4.84 7.11 -20.91
CA ALA A 520 -4.20 5.92 -21.44
C ALA A 520 -3.42 6.20 -22.73
N ASP A 521 -4.04 6.92 -23.68
CA ASP A 521 -3.39 7.31 -24.94
C ASP A 521 -2.08 8.06 -24.69
N GLU A 522 -2.09 9.08 -23.82
CA GLU A 522 -0.90 9.89 -23.56
C GLU A 522 0.19 9.11 -22.81
N VAL A 523 -0.20 8.23 -21.87
CA VAL A 523 0.74 7.38 -21.15
C VAL A 523 1.43 6.41 -22.10
N TYR A 524 0.67 5.66 -22.90
CA TYR A 524 1.23 4.67 -23.83
C TYR A 524 2.00 5.32 -24.98
N ALA A 525 1.57 6.50 -25.46
CA ALA A 525 2.33 7.27 -26.44
C ALA A 525 3.73 7.65 -25.95
N ARG A 526 3.93 7.82 -24.64
CA ARG A 526 5.25 8.08 -24.04
C ARG A 526 6.03 6.80 -23.80
N LEU A 527 5.41 5.82 -23.14
CA LEU A 527 6.07 4.58 -22.75
C LEU A 527 6.52 3.73 -23.94
N MET A 528 5.74 3.73 -25.02
CA MET A 528 6.02 2.86 -26.18
C MET A 528 6.92 3.54 -27.23
N LYS A 529 7.32 4.79 -27.02
CA LYS A 529 8.15 5.55 -27.98
C LYS A 529 9.57 5.00 -28.08
N GLU A 530 10.16 4.61 -26.96
CA GLU A 530 11.57 4.16 -26.86
C GLU A 530 11.69 2.63 -26.83
N GLY A 531 10.58 1.90 -26.84
CA GLY A 531 10.55 0.43 -26.88
C GLY A 531 11.02 -0.24 -25.57
N SER A 532 11.29 0.52 -24.52
CA SER A 532 11.63 0.05 -23.18
C SER A 532 10.95 0.91 -22.12
N ILE A 533 10.66 0.31 -20.95
CA ILE A 533 10.10 1.01 -19.79
C ILE A 533 11.14 0.94 -18.68
N GLY A 534 11.80 2.06 -18.40
CA GLY A 534 12.75 2.21 -17.31
C GLY A 534 12.10 2.65 -15.99
N PRO A 535 12.86 2.63 -14.88
CA PRO A 535 12.43 3.18 -13.59
C PRO A 535 11.97 4.64 -13.70
N GLY A 536 10.82 4.99 -13.12
CA GLY A 536 10.26 6.34 -13.14
C GLY A 536 9.62 6.78 -14.46
N ASP A 537 9.76 6.02 -15.55
CA ASP A 537 9.16 6.37 -16.86
C ASP A 537 7.63 6.35 -16.80
N THR A 538 7.04 5.39 -16.07
CA THR A 538 5.59 5.33 -15.84
C THR A 538 5.09 6.56 -15.08
N ALA A 539 5.78 6.94 -13.99
CA ALA A 539 5.42 8.12 -13.21
C ALA A 539 5.49 9.40 -14.05
N ARG A 540 6.55 9.52 -14.86
CA ARG A 540 6.75 10.65 -15.79
C ARG A 540 5.67 10.68 -16.88
N ALA A 541 5.33 9.53 -17.46
CA ALA A 541 4.28 9.42 -18.46
C ALA A 541 2.92 9.85 -17.89
N LEU A 542 2.58 9.38 -16.68
CA LEU A 542 1.35 9.77 -15.99
C LEU A 542 1.32 11.26 -15.65
N HIS A 543 2.42 11.82 -15.14
CA HIS A 543 2.53 13.24 -14.81
C HIS A 543 2.14 14.13 -16.01
N TYR A 544 2.68 13.84 -17.19
CA TYR A 544 2.35 14.60 -18.39
C TYR A 544 0.94 14.32 -18.92
N ALA A 545 0.43 13.09 -18.79
CA ALA A 545 -0.95 12.77 -19.14
C ALA A 545 -1.97 13.55 -18.30
N VAL A 546 -1.74 13.60 -16.99
CA VAL A 546 -2.58 14.37 -16.06
C VAL A 546 -2.46 15.88 -16.33
N ALA A 547 -1.26 16.39 -16.61
CA ALA A 547 -1.08 17.79 -16.99
C ALA A 547 -1.88 18.17 -18.24
N LYS A 548 -1.82 17.33 -19.29
CA LYS A 548 -2.60 17.52 -20.54
C LYS A 548 -4.11 17.51 -20.28
N LEU A 549 -4.60 16.55 -19.49
CA LEU A 549 -6.03 16.50 -19.12
C LEU A 549 -6.45 17.74 -18.32
N ARG A 550 -5.62 18.18 -17.37
CA ARG A 550 -5.88 19.38 -16.56
C ARG A 550 -5.98 20.65 -17.41
N GLU A 551 -5.15 20.79 -18.44
CA GLU A 551 -5.21 21.90 -19.40
C GLU A 551 -6.52 21.88 -20.21
N GLN A 552 -6.92 20.72 -20.71
CA GLN A 552 -8.18 20.54 -21.45
C GLN A 552 -9.41 20.90 -20.59
N LEU A 553 -9.37 20.56 -19.30
CA LEU A 553 -10.43 20.84 -18.32
C LEU A 553 -10.36 22.24 -17.69
N ARG A 554 -9.46 23.12 -18.16
CA ARG A 554 -9.25 24.49 -17.63
C ARG A 554 -9.01 24.54 -16.11
N ALA A 555 -8.35 23.51 -15.56
CA ALA A 555 -7.85 23.42 -14.19
C ALA A 555 -8.86 23.58 -13.02
N LYS A 556 -10.19 23.60 -13.26
CA LYS A 556 -11.18 23.78 -12.19
C LYS A 556 -11.86 22.49 -11.72
N ASP A 557 -11.79 21.42 -12.51
CA ASP A 557 -12.44 20.17 -12.19
C ASP A 557 -11.46 19.17 -11.54
N PHE A 558 -11.01 19.49 -10.31
CA PHE A 558 -10.06 18.66 -9.53
C PHE A 558 -10.44 17.19 -9.51
N VAL A 559 -11.73 16.90 -9.36
CA VAL A 559 -12.29 15.55 -9.29
C VAL A 559 -11.95 14.68 -10.51
N LEU A 560 -11.80 15.27 -11.69
CA LEU A 560 -11.65 14.54 -12.96
C LEU A 560 -10.20 14.15 -13.27
N TRP A 561 -9.21 14.98 -12.90
CA TRP A 561 -7.81 14.75 -13.26
C TRP A 561 -6.93 14.31 -12.09
N MET A 562 -7.28 14.66 -10.85
CA MET A 562 -6.52 14.31 -9.65
C MET A 562 -6.62 12.84 -9.16
N PRO A 563 -7.63 12.02 -9.49
CA PRO A 563 -7.65 10.66 -8.95
C PRO A 563 -6.48 9.79 -9.40
N TYR A 564 -5.85 10.08 -10.55
CA TYR A 564 -4.80 9.23 -11.10
C TYR A 564 -3.48 9.37 -10.35
N ILE A 565 -2.97 8.25 -9.85
CA ILE A 565 -1.70 8.18 -9.12
C ILE A 565 -0.82 7.06 -9.66
N HIS A 566 0.49 7.22 -9.47
CA HIS A 566 1.47 6.17 -9.69
C HIS A 566 1.95 5.62 -8.34
N ILE A 567 2.02 4.29 -8.22
CA ILE A 567 2.55 3.59 -7.05
C ILE A 567 3.65 2.63 -7.51
N GLY A 568 4.80 2.64 -6.83
CA GLY A 568 5.96 1.84 -7.18
C GLY A 568 7.10 2.66 -7.78
N ILE A 569 7.91 2.02 -8.63
CA ILE A 569 9.23 2.49 -9.07
C ILE A 569 9.20 3.41 -10.29
#